data_AF-A0A7L9C6I6-F1
#
_entry.id   AF-A0A7L9C6I6-F1
#
_cell.length_a   1.000
_cell.length_b   1.000
_cell.length_c   1.000
_cell.angle_alpha   90.00
_cell.angle_beta   90.00
_cell.angle_gamma   90.00
#
_symmetry.space_group_name_H-M   'P 1'
#
loop_
_entity.id
_entity.type
_entity.pdbx_description
1 polymer ?
#
loop_
_entity_poly.entity_id
_entity_poly.type
_entity_poly.pdbx_seq_one_letter_code
_entity_poly.pdbx_strand_id
1 'polypeptide(L)'
;MRKIVPLISLSLFILLNAGCYSSTSIKDNNSSARNPPSEETVSLSKGSGYLSSGPTVVIDTGEGKNKRTSLLEQFDQLKKDLAISLKANESLEKELENEKTIKVLIESELEEFKKQTEATQQLIIENEKICKKLEESQMPYERKIRELTFELTKAQIETIKAKQELLSKKIEQLVERNKQKLSLLND
;
A
#
# COMPACT_ATOMS: atom_id res chain seq x y z
N MET A 1 32.13 15.72 -0.67
CA MET A 1 30.75 16.09 -0.28
C MET A 1 29.97 14.80 -0.05
N ARG A 2 29.75 14.41 1.21
CA ARG A 2 29.00 13.18 1.56
C ARG A 2 27.52 13.53 1.64
N LYS A 3 26.69 12.97 0.76
CA LYS A 3 25.23 13.09 0.84
C LYS A 3 24.71 11.94 1.69
N ILE A 4 24.13 12.28 2.84
CA ILE A 4 23.40 11.36 3.70
C ILE A 4 21.98 11.31 3.13
N VAL A 5 21.57 10.14 2.63
CA VAL A 5 20.17 9.88 2.24
C VAL A 5 19.46 9.33 3.47
N PRO A 6 18.39 9.97 3.98
CA PRO A 6 17.65 9.43 5.11
C PRO A 6 16.78 8.26 4.61
N LEU A 7 17.07 7.06 5.09
CA LEU A 7 16.15 5.92 4.99
C LEU A 7 14.92 6.24 5.85
N ILE A 8 13.85 6.66 5.21
CA ILE A 8 12.54 6.77 5.87
C ILE A 8 12.09 5.34 6.17
N SER A 9 11.96 5.02 7.46
CA SER A 9 11.46 3.73 7.93
C SER A 9 10.10 3.43 7.30
N LEU A 10 9.94 2.22 6.75
CA LEU A 10 8.71 1.73 6.13
C LEU A 10 7.48 1.89 7.04
N SER A 11 7.68 1.88 8.36
CA SER A 11 6.63 2.15 9.35
C SER A 11 6.05 3.57 9.28
N LEU A 12 6.86 4.57 8.93
CA LEU A 12 6.43 5.97 8.83
C LEU A 12 5.51 6.19 7.62
N PHE A 13 5.76 5.47 6.52
CA PHE A 13 4.98 5.57 5.28
C PHE A 13 3.57 4.98 5.42
N ILE A 14 3.43 3.92 6.21
CA ILE A 14 2.13 3.26 6.48
C ILE A 14 1.26 4.14 7.40
N LEU A 15 1.86 4.80 8.40
CA LEU A 15 1.18 5.73 9.31
C LEU A 15 0.62 6.97 8.59
N LEU A 16 1.29 7.45 7.55
CA LEU A 16 0.85 8.59 6.74
C LEU A 16 -0.37 8.29 5.85
N ASN A 17 -0.59 7.03 5.48
CA ASN A 17 -1.70 6.63 4.60
C ASN A 17 -2.92 6.09 5.35
N ALA A 18 -2.84 5.87 6.67
CA ALA A 18 -3.87 5.19 7.45
C ALA A 18 -4.82 6.12 8.24
N GLY A 19 -4.80 7.44 8.05
CA GLY A 19 -5.63 8.34 8.88
C GLY A 19 -6.13 9.59 8.19
N CYS A 20 -7.36 9.54 7.65
CA CYS A 20 -8.29 10.68 7.59
C CYS A 20 -9.68 10.25 7.09
N TYR A 21 -10.48 9.62 7.96
CA TYR A 21 -11.95 9.65 7.84
C TYR A 21 -12.55 9.84 9.24
N SER A 22 -12.84 11.09 9.57
CA SER A 22 -13.69 11.44 10.72
C SER A 22 -15.06 11.84 10.16
N SER A 23 -16.03 10.95 10.31
CA SER A 23 -17.44 11.25 10.00
C SER A 23 -18.09 11.91 11.21
N THR A 24 -18.30 13.22 11.16
CA THR A 24 -19.26 13.90 12.03
C THR A 24 -20.64 13.89 11.35
N SER A 25 -21.55 13.03 11.83
CA SER A 25 -22.98 13.13 11.50
C SER A 25 -23.70 13.85 12.64
N ILE A 26 -24.17 15.05 12.33
CA ILE A 26 -24.95 15.94 13.18
C ILE A 26 -26.35 15.35 13.41
N LYS A 27 -26.83 15.47 14.64
CA LYS A 27 -28.22 15.20 15.06
C LYS A 27 -29.12 16.34 14.59
N ASP A 28 -30.30 16.02 14.06
CA ASP A 28 -31.46 16.91 14.15
C ASP A 28 -32.69 16.11 14.59
N ASN A 29 -33.09 16.36 15.84
CA ASN A 29 -34.43 16.12 16.34
C ASN A 29 -35.33 17.26 15.85
N ASN A 30 -36.51 16.96 15.32
CA ASN A 30 -37.69 17.76 15.64
C ASN A 30 -38.99 16.98 15.43
N SER A 31 -39.80 17.05 16.48
CA SER A 31 -41.17 16.62 16.63
C SER A 31 -42.13 17.46 15.77
N SER A 32 -43.32 16.92 15.48
CA SER A 32 -44.61 17.52 15.89
C SER A 32 -45.78 16.98 15.06
N ALA A 33 -46.84 16.62 15.77
CA ALA A 33 -48.10 16.14 15.26
C ALA A 33 -48.95 17.26 14.63
N ARG A 34 -49.80 16.93 13.65
CA ARG A 34 -51.21 17.38 13.60
C ARG A 34 -51.99 16.76 12.44
N ASN A 35 -53.16 16.22 12.78
CA ASN A 35 -54.26 15.92 11.88
C ASN A 35 -54.74 17.21 11.16
N PRO A 36 -55.31 17.12 9.94
CA PRO A 36 -55.95 18.26 9.30
C PRO A 36 -57.36 18.52 9.89
N PRO A 37 -57.86 19.77 9.85
CA PRO A 37 -59.19 20.13 10.31
C PRO A 37 -60.27 19.81 9.27
N SER A 38 -61.47 19.58 9.80
CA SER A 38 -62.77 19.55 9.13
C SER A 38 -63.24 20.95 8.72
N GLU A 39 -63.82 21.06 7.52
CA GLU A 39 -64.77 22.09 7.03
C GLU A 39 -64.97 21.78 5.53
N GLU A 40 -66.09 21.97 4.85
CA GLU A 40 -67.47 22.27 5.16
C GLU A 40 -68.20 21.98 3.83
N THR A 41 -69.35 21.34 3.88
CA THR A 41 -70.17 21.05 2.70
C THR A 41 -70.76 22.34 2.13
N VAL A 42 -70.29 22.78 0.96
CA VAL A 42 -71.01 23.77 0.14
C VAL A 42 -71.94 23.03 -0.80
N SER A 43 -73.25 23.13 -0.52
CA SER A 43 -74.32 22.70 -1.41
C SER A 43 -74.44 23.69 -2.57
N LEU A 44 -74.40 23.18 -3.81
CA LEU A 44 -74.72 23.96 -5.00
C LEU A 44 -75.86 23.31 -5.78
N SER A 45 -77.02 23.94 -5.58
CA SER A 45 -78.16 24.17 -6.48
C SER A 45 -78.39 23.21 -7.67
N LYS A 46 -79.60 22.62 -7.64
CA LYS A 46 -80.32 22.10 -8.81
C LYS A 46 -80.34 23.13 -9.96
N GLY A 47 -79.68 22.78 -11.07
CA GLY A 47 -79.80 23.45 -12.36
C GLY A 47 -80.17 22.42 -13.42
N SER A 48 -81.42 22.47 -13.86
CA SER A 48 -82.00 21.68 -14.95
C SER A 48 -81.44 22.14 -16.30
N GLY A 49 -81.00 21.21 -17.15
CA GLY A 49 -80.49 21.51 -18.49
C GLY A 49 -80.27 20.27 -19.35
N TYR A 50 -81.02 20.17 -20.43
CA TYR A 50 -81.22 19.05 -21.36
C TYR A 50 -79.95 18.57 -22.13
N LEU A 51 -79.01 17.91 -21.48
CA LEU A 51 -77.93 17.14 -22.13
C LEU A 51 -77.76 15.72 -21.58
N SER A 52 -78.77 15.15 -20.91
CA SER A 52 -78.65 13.90 -20.16
C SER A 52 -78.88 12.61 -20.97
N SER A 53 -78.81 12.63 -22.30
CA SER A 53 -79.01 11.41 -23.11
C SER A 53 -78.34 11.48 -24.48
N GLY A 54 -77.01 11.54 -24.49
CA GLY A 54 -76.19 10.97 -25.55
C GLY A 54 -75.34 9.84 -24.95
N PRO A 55 -74.90 8.83 -25.72
CA PRO A 55 -74.04 7.79 -25.19
C PRO A 55 -72.69 8.40 -24.80
N THR A 56 -72.56 8.81 -23.54
CA THR A 56 -71.28 9.17 -22.95
C THR A 56 -70.48 7.88 -22.88
N VAL A 57 -69.46 7.74 -23.73
CA VAL A 57 -68.54 6.61 -23.69
C VAL A 57 -67.83 6.66 -22.33
N VAL A 58 -68.28 5.80 -21.42
CA VAL A 58 -67.61 5.56 -20.14
C VAL A 58 -66.37 4.74 -20.47
N ILE A 59 -65.23 5.40 -20.59
CA ILE A 59 -63.94 4.72 -20.64
C ILE A 59 -63.69 4.19 -19.23
N ASP A 60 -64.05 2.93 -19.01
CA ASP A 60 -63.72 2.20 -17.80
C ASP A 60 -62.23 1.85 -17.85
N THR A 61 -61.40 2.61 -17.15
CA THR A 61 -59.94 2.37 -17.08
C THR A 61 -59.57 1.26 -16.10
N GLY A 62 -60.52 0.50 -15.57
CA GLY A 62 -60.25 -0.79 -14.94
C GLY A 62 -59.46 -0.74 -13.61
N GLU A 63 -59.39 0.38 -12.90
CA GLU A 63 -58.78 0.43 -11.56
C GLU A 63 -59.76 0.85 -10.48
N GLY A 64 -59.72 0.08 -9.38
CA GLY A 64 -60.67 0.10 -8.29
C GLY A 64 -60.80 1.44 -7.56
N LYS A 65 -61.87 1.51 -6.78
CA LYS A 65 -62.27 2.63 -5.92
C LYS A 65 -61.13 3.06 -4.98
N ASN A 66 -60.22 3.90 -5.44
CA ASN A 66 -59.48 4.93 -4.70
C ASN A 66 -58.48 5.60 -5.66
N LYS A 67 -58.83 6.82 -6.11
CA LYS A 67 -58.13 7.73 -7.04
C LYS A 67 -58.34 7.46 -8.55
N ARG A 68 -59.48 7.90 -9.08
CA ARG A 68 -59.62 8.22 -10.53
C ARG A 68 -58.87 9.52 -10.81
N THR A 69 -57.57 9.45 -11.08
CA THR A 69 -56.89 10.55 -11.78
C THR A 69 -57.42 10.60 -13.21
N SER A 70 -57.66 11.79 -13.74
CA SER A 70 -58.09 11.95 -15.13
C SER A 70 -57.01 11.40 -16.08
N LEU A 71 -57.36 10.87 -17.25
CA LEU A 71 -56.38 10.46 -18.28
C LEU A 71 -55.37 11.58 -18.59
N LEU A 72 -55.81 12.84 -18.49
CA LEU A 72 -54.95 14.01 -18.65
C LEU A 72 -53.90 14.12 -17.53
N GLU A 73 -54.29 13.85 -16.29
CA GLU A 73 -53.41 13.90 -15.11
C GLU A 73 -52.39 12.75 -15.12
N GLN A 74 -52.80 11.56 -15.58
CA GLN A 74 -51.89 10.43 -15.79
C GLN A 74 -50.88 10.72 -16.90
N PHE A 75 -51.31 11.36 -17.99
CA PHE A 75 -50.44 11.76 -19.08
C PHE A 75 -49.43 12.85 -18.66
N ASP A 76 -49.87 13.82 -17.86
CA ASP A 76 -48.99 14.84 -17.31
C ASP A 76 -47.98 14.25 -16.31
N GLN A 77 -48.39 13.25 -15.52
CA GLN A 77 -47.47 12.52 -14.64
C GLN A 77 -46.44 11.71 -15.43
N LEU A 78 -46.87 10.95 -16.44
CA LEU A 78 -45.97 10.20 -17.33
C LEU A 78 -44.96 11.11 -18.04
N LYS A 79 -45.38 12.31 -18.46
CA LYS A 79 -44.45 13.30 -19.03
C LYS A 79 -43.40 13.77 -18.03
N LYS A 80 -43.78 14.00 -16.77
CA LYS A 80 -42.84 14.37 -15.71
C LYS A 80 -41.87 13.21 -15.41
N ASP A 81 -42.38 12.00 -15.31
CA ASP A 81 -41.58 10.81 -15.04
C ASP A 81 -40.59 10.55 -16.20
N LEU A 82 -41.04 10.73 -17.45
CA LEU A 82 -40.17 10.66 -18.62
C LEU A 82 -39.06 11.72 -18.59
N ALA A 83 -39.39 12.98 -18.23
CA ALA A 83 -38.39 14.04 -18.11
C ALA A 83 -37.37 13.75 -17.01
N ILE A 84 -37.80 13.20 -15.87
CA ILE A 84 -36.93 12.77 -14.78
C ILE A 84 -36.02 11.62 -15.26
N SER A 85 -36.58 10.62 -15.95
CA SER A 85 -35.83 9.49 -16.48
C SER A 85 -34.79 9.91 -17.51
N LEU A 86 -35.12 10.83 -18.42
CA LEU A 86 -34.17 11.38 -19.38
C LEU A 86 -33.00 12.09 -18.69
N LYS A 87 -33.29 12.93 -17.69
CA LYS A 87 -32.25 13.62 -16.91
C LYS A 87 -31.36 12.64 -16.14
N ALA A 88 -31.95 11.57 -15.59
CA ALA A 88 -31.19 10.52 -14.93
C ALA A 88 -30.30 9.75 -15.93
N ASN A 89 -30.80 9.47 -17.13
CA ASN A 89 -30.04 8.81 -18.18
C ASN A 89 -28.85 9.66 -18.65
N GLU A 90 -29.05 10.98 -18.84
CA GLU A 90 -27.95 11.91 -19.16
C GLU A 90 -26.87 11.93 -18.05
N SER A 91 -27.28 11.88 -16.77
CA SER A 91 -26.33 11.80 -15.65
C SER A 91 -25.53 10.50 -15.67
N LEU A 92 -26.21 9.37 -15.88
CA LEU A 92 -25.58 8.04 -15.95
C LEU A 92 -24.64 7.92 -17.14
N GLU A 93 -24.97 8.49 -18.29
CA GLU A 93 -24.09 8.52 -19.46
C GLU A 93 -22.80 9.30 -19.16
N LYS A 94 -22.90 10.41 -18.45
CA LYS A 94 -21.74 11.20 -18.01
C LYS A 94 -20.89 10.45 -16.99
N GLU A 95 -21.50 9.79 -16.01
CA GLU A 95 -20.79 8.96 -15.03
C GLU A 95 -20.08 7.79 -15.71
N LEU A 96 -20.74 7.12 -16.65
CA LEU A 96 -20.16 6.02 -17.41
C LEU A 96 -18.92 6.47 -18.21
N GLU A 97 -18.96 7.66 -18.82
CA GLU A 97 -17.82 8.16 -19.57
C GLU A 97 -16.64 8.55 -18.67
N ASN A 98 -16.91 9.09 -17.48
CA ASN A 98 -15.89 9.34 -16.47
C ASN A 98 -15.25 8.02 -16.00
N GLU A 99 -16.06 7.00 -15.71
CA GLU A 99 -15.56 5.68 -15.28
C GLU A 99 -14.71 5.00 -16.36
N LYS A 100 -15.09 5.11 -17.64
CA LYS A 100 -14.23 4.64 -18.74
C LYS A 100 -12.89 5.36 -18.77
N THR A 101 -12.88 6.67 -18.55
CA THR A 101 -11.65 7.46 -18.52
C THR A 101 -10.75 7.03 -17.36
N ILE A 102 -11.34 6.84 -16.17
CA ILE A 102 -10.63 6.35 -14.98
C ILE A 102 -10.06 4.95 -15.24
N LYS A 103 -10.85 4.05 -15.84
CA LYS A 103 -10.40 2.70 -16.20
C LYS A 103 -9.18 2.73 -17.10
N VAL A 104 -9.18 3.54 -18.17
CA VAL A 104 -8.05 3.64 -19.10
C VAL A 104 -6.79 4.16 -18.38
N LEU A 105 -6.94 5.13 -17.48
CA LEU A 105 -5.83 5.65 -16.68
C LEU A 105 -5.24 4.54 -15.79
N ILE A 106 -6.07 3.82 -15.05
CA ILE A 106 -5.64 2.73 -14.17
C ILE A 106 -4.97 1.61 -14.96
N GLU A 107 -5.51 1.23 -16.13
CA GLU A 107 -4.91 0.21 -17.00
C GLU A 107 -3.52 0.65 -17.50
N SER A 108 -3.35 1.93 -17.83
CA SER A 108 -2.06 2.50 -18.22
C SER A 108 -1.05 2.48 -17.07
N GLU A 109 -1.46 2.91 -15.88
CA GLU A 109 -0.60 2.88 -14.68
C GLU A 109 -0.18 1.44 -14.33
N LEU A 110 -1.10 0.48 -14.42
CA LEU A 110 -0.81 -0.92 -14.16
C LEU A 110 0.24 -1.48 -15.12
N GLU A 111 0.15 -1.16 -16.40
CA GLU A 111 1.14 -1.58 -17.40
C GLU A 111 2.51 -0.93 -17.14
N GLU A 112 2.55 0.33 -16.69
CA GLU A 112 3.80 0.97 -16.28
C GLU A 112 4.42 0.29 -15.06
N PHE A 113 3.63 0.03 -14.01
CA PHE A 113 4.09 -0.67 -12.82
C PHE A 113 4.61 -2.08 -13.14
N LYS A 114 3.97 -2.77 -14.08
CA LYS A 114 4.43 -4.08 -14.55
C LYS A 114 5.82 -3.99 -15.18
N LYS A 115 6.05 -3.02 -16.07
CA LYS A 115 7.37 -2.77 -16.69
C LYS A 115 8.43 -2.41 -15.63
N GLN A 116 8.09 -1.56 -14.67
CA GLN A 116 8.99 -1.19 -13.57
C GLN A 116 9.35 -2.41 -12.71
N THR A 117 8.39 -3.29 -12.44
CA THR A 117 8.61 -4.53 -11.68
C THR A 117 9.52 -5.49 -12.43
N GLU A 118 9.30 -5.68 -13.73
CA GLU A 118 10.16 -6.52 -14.58
C GLU A 118 11.60 -5.99 -14.63
N ALA A 119 11.78 -4.67 -14.80
CA ALA A 119 13.10 -4.04 -14.77
C ALA A 119 13.78 -4.20 -13.40
N THR A 120 13.03 -4.02 -12.31
CA THR A 120 13.55 -4.21 -10.95
C THR A 120 13.99 -5.65 -10.71
N GLN A 121 13.19 -6.62 -11.17
CA GLN A 121 13.53 -8.04 -11.06
C GLN A 121 14.83 -8.38 -11.80
N GLN A 122 15.04 -7.80 -12.98
CA GLN A 122 16.30 -7.97 -13.72
C GLN A 122 17.49 -7.39 -12.95
N LEU A 123 17.34 -6.19 -12.37
CA LEU A 123 18.39 -5.58 -11.55
C LEU A 123 18.73 -6.42 -10.30
N ILE A 124 17.74 -7.03 -9.66
CA ILE A 124 17.95 -7.93 -8.53
C ILE A 124 18.81 -9.13 -8.96
N ILE A 125 18.44 -9.77 -10.08
CA ILE A 125 19.18 -10.93 -10.61
C ILE A 125 20.63 -10.56 -10.97
N GLU A 126 20.84 -9.40 -11.59
CA GLU A 126 22.18 -8.91 -11.92
C GLU A 126 23.00 -8.62 -10.66
N ASN A 127 22.39 -8.01 -9.64
CA ASN A 127 23.04 -7.73 -8.37
C ASN A 127 23.48 -9.01 -7.66
N GLU A 128 22.60 -10.02 -7.59
CA GLU A 128 22.94 -11.34 -7.03
C GLU A 128 24.12 -11.98 -7.77
N LYS A 129 24.17 -11.86 -9.10
CA LYS A 129 25.27 -12.37 -9.91
C LYS A 129 26.58 -11.65 -9.62
N ILE A 130 26.54 -10.33 -9.43
CA ILE A 130 27.72 -9.54 -9.07
C ILE A 130 28.20 -9.91 -7.66
N CYS A 131 27.30 -10.05 -6.70
CA CYS A 131 27.62 -10.45 -5.33
C CYS A 131 28.31 -11.83 -5.30
N LYS A 132 27.77 -12.82 -6.02
CA LYS A 132 28.42 -14.15 -6.12
C LYS A 132 29.83 -14.07 -6.71
N LYS A 133 30.03 -13.30 -7.78
CA LYS A 133 31.37 -13.09 -8.37
C LYS A 133 32.33 -12.41 -7.42
N LEU A 134 31.84 -11.46 -6.62
CA LEU A 134 32.65 -10.76 -5.62
C LEU A 134 33.09 -11.74 -4.52
N GLU A 135 32.17 -12.55 -4.00
CA GLU A 135 32.46 -13.59 -3.01
C GLU A 135 33.49 -14.60 -3.55
N GLU A 136 33.27 -15.12 -4.75
CA GLU A 136 34.20 -16.03 -5.43
C GLU A 136 35.59 -15.41 -5.59
N SER A 137 35.67 -14.11 -5.88
CA SER A 137 36.94 -13.39 -5.98
C SER A 137 37.61 -13.14 -4.63
N GLN A 138 36.85 -12.97 -3.54
CA GLN A 138 37.40 -12.66 -2.21
C GLN A 138 37.93 -13.89 -1.48
N MET A 139 37.22 -15.03 -1.61
CA MET A 139 37.59 -16.30 -0.98
C MET A 139 39.06 -16.74 -1.13
N PRO A 140 39.71 -16.65 -2.31
CA PRO A 140 41.11 -17.03 -2.45
C PRO A 140 42.05 -16.10 -1.66
N TYR A 141 41.76 -14.80 -1.61
CA TYR A 141 42.56 -13.85 -0.84
C TYR A 141 42.43 -14.10 0.66
N GLU A 142 41.21 -14.34 1.16
CA GLU A 142 41.01 -14.70 2.57
C GLU A 142 41.70 -16.00 2.95
N ARG A 143 41.70 -16.99 2.05
CA ARG A 143 42.45 -18.24 2.25
C ARG A 143 43.95 -17.96 2.32
N LYS A 144 44.47 -17.13 1.42
CA LYS A 144 45.90 -16.80 1.39
C LYS A 144 46.34 -16.00 2.62
N ILE A 145 45.52 -15.05 3.08
CA ILE A 145 45.77 -14.31 4.32
C ILE A 145 45.86 -15.28 5.50
N ARG A 146 44.93 -16.23 5.62
CA ARG A 146 44.95 -17.25 6.68
C ARG A 146 46.21 -18.12 6.61
N GLU A 147 46.56 -18.59 5.43
CA GLU A 147 47.77 -19.40 5.19
C GLU A 147 49.04 -18.63 5.60
N LEU A 148 49.22 -17.40 5.11
CA LEU A 148 50.38 -16.58 5.43
C LEU A 148 50.45 -16.21 6.91
N THR A 149 49.31 -15.96 7.55
CA THR A 149 49.26 -15.70 9.00
C THR A 149 49.72 -16.92 9.80
N PHE A 150 49.32 -18.11 9.37
CA PHE A 150 49.77 -19.36 9.97
C PHE A 150 51.27 -19.58 9.79
N GLU A 151 51.80 -19.41 8.57
CA GLU A 151 53.24 -19.52 8.28
C GLU A 151 54.06 -18.52 9.11
N LEU A 152 53.62 -17.27 9.20
CA LEU A 152 54.27 -16.23 9.99
C LEU A 152 54.30 -16.60 11.48
N THR A 153 53.18 -17.11 12.01
CA THR A 153 53.10 -17.56 13.41
C THR A 153 54.07 -18.71 13.66
N LYS A 154 54.16 -19.67 12.73
CA LYS A 154 55.09 -20.79 12.81
C LYS A 154 56.55 -20.31 12.83
N ALA A 155 56.91 -19.41 11.91
CA ALA A 155 58.26 -18.84 11.84
C ALA A 155 58.63 -18.05 13.11
N GLN A 156 57.67 -17.33 13.70
CA GLN A 156 57.86 -16.64 14.98
C GLN A 156 58.13 -17.63 16.12
N ILE A 157 57.38 -18.74 16.20
CA ILE A 157 57.60 -19.80 17.19
C ILE A 157 58.99 -20.42 17.03
N GLU A 158 59.39 -20.76 15.81
CA GLU A 158 60.73 -21.31 15.52
C GLU A 158 61.84 -20.33 15.92
N THR A 159 61.65 -19.04 15.64
CA THR A 159 62.57 -17.98 16.06
C THR A 159 62.69 -17.91 17.58
N ILE A 160 61.57 -18.01 18.31
CA ILE A 160 61.58 -18.01 19.77
C ILE A 160 62.32 -19.25 20.30
N LYS A 161 62.06 -20.43 19.74
CA LYS A 161 62.75 -21.67 20.11
C LYS A 161 64.27 -21.55 19.90
N ALA A 162 64.71 -21.05 18.75
CA ALA A 162 66.12 -20.84 18.46
C ALA A 162 66.77 -19.84 19.44
N LYS A 163 66.06 -18.76 19.79
CA LYS A 163 66.52 -17.80 20.81
C LYS A 163 66.63 -18.43 22.19
N GLN A 164 65.68 -19.27 22.59
CA GLN A 164 65.72 -20.00 23.85
C GLN A 164 66.89 -20.99 23.90
N GLU A 165 67.12 -21.75 22.82
CA GLU A 165 68.24 -22.68 22.73
C GLU A 165 69.60 -21.95 22.81
N LEU A 166 69.72 -20.81 22.12
CA LEU A 166 70.92 -19.96 22.20
C LEU A 166 71.17 -19.46 23.63
N LEU A 167 70.11 -19.03 24.32
CA LEU A 167 70.20 -18.58 25.71
C LEU A 167 70.68 -19.73 26.62
N SER A 168 70.10 -20.92 26.49
CA SER A 168 70.51 -22.11 27.25
C SER A 168 71.99 -22.44 27.03
N LYS A 169 72.43 -22.50 25.77
CA LYS A 169 73.85 -22.72 25.43
C LYS A 169 74.77 -21.64 26.01
N LYS A 170 74.32 -20.38 26.04
CA LYS A 170 75.11 -19.29 26.63
C LYS A 170 75.24 -19.44 28.14
N ILE A 171 74.16 -19.85 28.82
CA ILE A 171 74.18 -20.15 30.26
C ILE A 171 75.14 -21.31 30.54
N GLU A 172 75.05 -22.42 29.80
CA GLU A 172 75.95 -23.57 29.92
C GLU A 172 77.42 -23.16 29.77
N GLN A 173 77.76 -22.37 28.75
CA GLN A 173 79.13 -21.86 28.56
C GLN A 173 79.63 -21.00 29.72
N LEU A 174 78.77 -20.17 30.31
CA LEU A 174 79.14 -19.31 31.45
C LEU A 174 79.36 -20.15 32.71
N VAL A 175 78.50 -21.13 32.97
CA VAL A 175 78.65 -22.07 34.09
C VAL A 175 79.95 -22.85 33.94
N GLU A 176 80.24 -23.37 32.76
CA GLU A 176 81.46 -24.16 32.53
C GLU A 176 82.74 -23.32 32.66
N ARG A 177 82.75 -22.09 32.12
CA ARG A 177 83.87 -21.15 32.37
C ARG A 177 84.06 -20.87 33.86
N ASN A 178 82.99 -20.68 34.61
CA ASN A 178 83.10 -20.43 36.05
C ASN A 178 83.68 -21.63 36.79
N LYS A 179 83.28 -22.86 36.44
CA LYS A 179 83.88 -24.08 37.00
C LYS A 179 85.37 -24.16 36.73
N GLN A 180 85.78 -23.95 35.47
CA GLN A 180 87.20 -23.95 35.06
C GLN A 180 88.00 -22.87 35.79
N LYS A 181 87.41 -21.69 35.99
CA LYS A 181 88.06 -20.61 36.74
C LYS A 181 88.21 -20.94 38.22
N LEU A 182 87.22 -21.61 38.83
CA LEU A 182 87.31 -22.06 40.21
C LEU A 182 88.35 -23.17 40.40
N SER A 183 88.45 -24.13 39.46
CA SER A 183 89.47 -25.18 39.56
C SER A 183 90.87 -24.60 39.49
N LEU A 184 91.12 -23.64 38.60
CA LEU A 184 92.41 -22.93 38.49
C LEU A 184 92.75 -22.04 39.69
N LEU A 185 91.79 -21.74 40.58
CA LEU A 185 92.02 -20.93 41.78
C LEU A 185 92.35 -21.79 43.02
N ASN A 186 92.05 -23.08 42.94
CA ASN A 186 92.22 -24.05 44.03
C ASN A 186 93.43 -24.98 43.83
N ASP A 187 94.12 -24.87 42.69
CA ASP A 187 95.44 -25.45 42.38
C ASP A 187 96.55 -24.40 42.62
#